data_AF-A0A246E8C5-F1
#
_entry.id   AF-A0A246E8C5-F1
#
_cell.length_a   1.000
_cell.length_b   1.000
_cell.length_c   1.000
_cell.angle_alpha   90.00
_cell.angle_beta   90.00
_cell.angle_gamma   90.00
#
_symmetry.space_group_name_H-M   'P 1'
#
loop_
_entity.id
_entity.type
_entity.pdbx_description
1 polymer ?
#
loop_
_entity_poly.entity_id
_entity_poly.type
_entity_poly.pdbx_seq_one_letter_code
_entity_poly.pdbx_strand_id
1 'polypeptide(L)'
;MPVLPIRIMGDPVLHAPAEPVAEITDEIRQLVADMYDTMDAAPGVGLAAPQVGVGLRIYVYTYQDDDGQPWRGEIINPELWMRPLEPGAPDPDDESEGCLSFPGERFPLRRSDEVLVTGTDLSGSPVEIRVDGWRARIMQHEFDHLDGILYIDRLDDSDWKTTQKIAKKRGWGRPGNAWTPGVDDLDA
;
A
#
# COMPACT_ATOMS: atom_id res chain seq x y z
N MET A 1 8.54 -0.70 -18.83
CA MET A 1 7.13 -0.55 -19.25
C MET A 1 6.64 0.78 -18.66
N PRO A 2 5.39 1.26 -18.85
CA PRO A 2 5.04 2.61 -18.41
C PRO A 2 4.89 2.68 -16.88
N VAL A 3 5.44 3.75 -16.28
CA VAL A 3 5.12 4.14 -14.90
C VAL A 3 3.67 4.66 -14.86
N LEU A 4 2.87 4.13 -13.93
CA LEU A 4 1.46 4.44 -13.78
C LEU A 4 1.25 5.64 -12.82
N PRO A 5 0.25 6.50 -13.07
CA PRO A 5 -0.15 7.52 -12.11
C PRO A 5 -0.73 6.89 -10.83
N ILE A 6 -0.22 7.32 -9.68
CA ILE A 6 -0.69 6.93 -8.36
C ILE A 6 -1.82 7.87 -7.93
N ARG A 7 -2.97 7.30 -7.60
CA ARG A 7 -4.17 8.01 -7.13
C ARG A 7 -3.95 8.56 -5.74
N ILE A 8 -4.47 9.76 -5.51
CA ILE A 8 -4.41 10.43 -4.20
C ILE A 8 -5.75 10.27 -3.47
N MET A 9 -5.71 10.30 -2.13
CA MET A 9 -6.88 10.29 -1.26
C MET A 9 -8.04 11.14 -1.81
N GLY A 10 -9.20 10.51 -1.93
CA GLY A 10 -10.42 11.10 -2.48
C GLY A 10 -10.86 10.48 -3.80
N ASP A 11 -9.97 9.74 -4.47
CA ASP A 11 -10.36 8.85 -5.57
C ASP A 11 -11.19 7.67 -5.04
N PRO A 12 -12.42 7.43 -5.54
CA PRO A 12 -13.30 6.36 -5.04
C PRO A 12 -12.68 4.97 -5.04
N VAL A 13 -11.74 4.69 -5.96
CA VAL A 13 -11.06 3.38 -6.04
C VAL A 13 -10.23 3.07 -4.79
N LEU A 14 -9.76 4.10 -4.06
CA LEU A 14 -9.00 3.94 -2.82
C LEU A 14 -9.88 3.67 -1.59
N HIS A 15 -11.20 3.85 -1.73
CA HIS A 15 -12.20 3.82 -0.65
C HIS A 15 -13.26 2.73 -0.89
N ALA A 16 -12.97 1.78 -1.77
CA ALA A 16 -13.84 0.67 -2.10
C ALA A 16 -13.05 -0.64 -2.02
N PRO A 17 -13.63 -1.73 -1.48
CA PRO A 17 -13.01 -3.04 -1.52
C PRO A 17 -12.72 -3.46 -2.97
N ALA A 18 -11.50 -3.94 -3.20
CA ALA A 18 -11.04 -4.42 -4.48
C ALA A 18 -11.62 -5.81 -4.80
N GLU A 19 -11.90 -6.05 -6.08
CA GLU A 19 -12.48 -7.30 -6.55
C GLU A 19 -11.42 -8.41 -6.66
N PRO A 20 -11.76 -9.67 -6.36
CA PRO A 20 -10.86 -10.79 -6.58
C PRO A 20 -10.49 -10.94 -8.06
N VAL A 21 -9.24 -11.31 -8.32
CA VAL A 21 -8.76 -11.69 -9.65
C VAL A 21 -9.27 -13.09 -9.96
N ALA A 22 -10.10 -13.22 -11.00
CA ALA A 22 -10.69 -14.51 -11.40
C ALA A 22 -9.70 -15.40 -12.19
N GLU A 23 -8.89 -14.80 -13.05
CA GLU A 23 -7.94 -15.51 -13.91
C GLU A 23 -6.68 -14.67 -14.12
N ILE A 24 -5.51 -15.32 -14.16
CA ILE A 24 -4.23 -14.65 -14.42
C ILE A 24 -4.00 -14.56 -15.93
N THR A 25 -4.48 -13.48 -16.52
CA THR A 25 -4.31 -13.18 -17.95
C THR A 25 -3.02 -12.41 -18.24
N ASP A 26 -2.71 -12.19 -19.53
CA ASP A 26 -1.57 -11.36 -19.92
C ASP A 26 -1.75 -9.89 -19.47
N GLU A 27 -2.98 -9.39 -19.39
CA GLU A 27 -3.27 -8.06 -18.83
C GLU A 27 -2.92 -7.98 -17.34
N ILE A 28 -3.17 -9.04 -16.57
CA ILE A 28 -2.77 -9.11 -15.15
C ILE A 28 -1.24 -9.13 -15.02
N ARG A 29 -0.56 -9.89 -15.89
CA ARG A 29 0.92 -9.92 -15.92
C ARG A 29 1.49 -8.55 -16.24
N GLN A 30 0.91 -7.86 -17.23
CA GLN A 30 1.32 -6.52 -17.61
C GLN A 30 1.06 -5.51 -16.48
N LEU A 31 -0.10 -5.58 -15.83
CA LEU A 31 -0.43 -4.72 -14.69
C LEU A 31 0.58 -4.88 -13.56
N VAL A 32 0.91 -6.12 -13.16
CA VAL A 32 1.90 -6.37 -12.11
C VAL A 32 3.27 -5.84 -12.51
N ALA A 33 3.68 -6.01 -13.78
CA ALA A 33 4.93 -5.47 -14.28
C ALA A 33 4.97 -3.93 -14.24
N ASP A 34 3.89 -3.27 -14.63
CA ASP A 34 3.77 -1.81 -14.54
C ASP A 34 3.72 -1.32 -13.08
N MET A 35 3.09 -2.08 -12.18
CA MET A 35 3.09 -1.79 -10.74
C MET A 35 4.50 -1.90 -10.15
N TYR A 36 5.29 -2.89 -10.56
CA TYR A 36 6.69 -2.99 -10.19
C TYR A 36 7.51 -1.78 -10.67
N ASP A 37 7.39 -1.42 -11.96
CA ASP A 37 8.08 -0.26 -12.53
C ASP A 37 7.66 1.04 -11.82
N THR A 38 6.37 1.16 -11.47
CA THR A 38 5.81 2.33 -10.75
C THR A 38 6.32 2.42 -9.32
N MET A 39 6.34 1.30 -8.61
CA MET A 39 6.86 1.22 -7.24
C MET A 39 8.36 1.55 -7.21
N ASP A 40 9.14 1.04 -8.16
CA ASP A 40 10.59 1.30 -8.23
C ASP A 40 10.92 2.76 -8.59
N ALA A 41 10.04 3.42 -9.35
CA ALA A 41 10.16 4.86 -9.65
C ALA A 41 9.68 5.76 -8.51
N ALA A 42 8.98 5.22 -7.52
CA ALA A 42 8.49 5.92 -6.34
C ALA A 42 9.35 5.62 -5.11
N PRO A 43 9.37 6.48 -4.07
CA PRO A 43 10.03 6.18 -2.81
C PRO A 43 9.19 5.22 -1.93
N GLY A 44 8.73 4.09 -2.50
CA GLY A 44 7.81 3.14 -1.88
C GLY A 44 8.40 1.73 -1.69
N VAL A 45 7.85 0.98 -0.73
CA VAL A 45 8.21 -0.42 -0.43
C VAL A 45 7.06 -1.39 -0.71
N GLY A 46 5.93 -0.87 -1.17
CA GLY A 46 4.75 -1.60 -1.59
C GLY A 46 3.85 -0.73 -2.46
N LEU A 47 3.05 -1.38 -3.30
CA LEU A 47 2.05 -0.74 -4.15
C LEU A 47 0.90 -1.70 -4.44
N ALA A 48 -0.31 -1.33 -4.04
CA ALA A 48 -1.55 -2.04 -4.32
C ALA A 48 -2.20 -1.55 -5.62
N ALA A 49 -2.85 -2.45 -6.36
CA ALA A 49 -3.51 -2.12 -7.64
C ALA A 49 -4.54 -0.97 -7.53
N PRO A 50 -5.33 -0.83 -6.44
CA PRO A 50 -6.19 0.33 -6.25
C PRO A 50 -5.44 1.66 -6.30
N GLN A 51 -4.18 1.70 -5.87
CA GLN A 51 -3.36 2.91 -5.91
C GLN A 51 -3.03 3.37 -7.32
N VAL A 52 -3.00 2.47 -8.31
CA VAL A 52 -2.88 2.83 -9.73
C VAL A 52 -4.24 2.90 -10.42
N GLY A 53 -5.32 2.82 -9.63
CA GLY A 53 -6.70 2.96 -10.07
C GLY A 53 -7.33 1.69 -10.62
N VAL A 54 -6.76 0.53 -10.30
CA VAL A 54 -7.30 -0.77 -10.69
C VAL A 54 -7.83 -1.46 -9.44
N GLY A 55 -9.16 -1.58 -9.33
CA GLY A 55 -9.83 -2.20 -8.18
C GLY A 55 -9.74 -3.73 -8.15
N LEU A 56 -8.53 -4.29 -8.20
CA LEU A 56 -8.27 -5.73 -8.11
C LEU A 56 -7.43 -6.06 -6.86
N ARG A 57 -7.65 -7.23 -6.28
CA ARG A 57 -6.92 -7.73 -5.11
C ARG A 57 -5.49 -8.17 -5.48
N ILE A 58 -4.64 -7.21 -5.81
CA ILE A 58 -3.23 -7.42 -6.18
C ILE A 58 -2.40 -6.34 -5.48
N TYR A 59 -1.29 -6.74 -4.88
CA TYR A 59 -0.24 -5.80 -4.53
C TYR A 59 1.15 -6.37 -4.83
N VAL A 60 2.11 -5.47 -5.02
CA VAL A 60 3.54 -5.77 -5.11
C VAL A 60 4.25 -5.19 -3.88
N TYR A 61 5.38 -5.80 -3.52
CA TYR A 61 6.22 -5.31 -2.42
C TYR A 61 7.70 -5.46 -2.76
N THR A 62 8.53 -4.60 -2.16
CA THR A 62 9.98 -4.66 -2.25
C THR A 62 10.62 -4.14 -0.97
N TYR A 63 11.58 -4.87 -0.44
CA TYR A 63 12.37 -4.47 0.74
C TYR A 63 13.73 -5.16 0.69
N GLN A 64 14.69 -4.67 1.48
CA GLN A 64 15.94 -5.38 1.76
C GLN A 64 15.91 -5.80 3.23
N ASP A 65 16.15 -7.08 3.56
CA ASP A 65 16.39 -7.42 4.97
C ASP A 65 17.71 -6.83 5.48
N ASP A 66 17.91 -6.99 6.78
CA ASP A 66 19.12 -6.66 7.52
C ASP A 66 20.38 -7.31 6.93
N ASP A 67 20.26 -8.45 6.23
CA ASP A 67 21.38 -9.12 5.54
C ASP A 67 21.60 -8.57 4.11
N GLY A 68 20.81 -7.58 3.69
CA GLY A 68 20.88 -6.96 2.37
C GLY A 68 20.29 -7.83 1.25
N GLN A 69 19.59 -8.91 1.58
CA GLN A 69 18.94 -9.76 0.59
C GLN A 69 17.63 -9.11 0.11
N PRO A 70 17.39 -9.12 -1.22
CA PRO A 70 16.16 -8.56 -1.75
C PRO A 70 14.97 -9.43 -1.36
N TRP A 71 13.95 -8.79 -0.81
CA TRP A 71 12.65 -9.38 -0.55
C TRP A 71 11.62 -8.66 -1.39
N ARG A 72 11.23 -9.30 -2.49
CA ARG A 72 10.34 -8.73 -3.51
C ARG A 72 9.38 -9.80 -4.00
N GLY A 73 8.14 -9.41 -4.24
CA GLY A 73 7.12 -10.31 -4.77
C GLY A 73 5.79 -9.61 -5.00
N GLU A 74 4.87 -10.35 -5.60
CA GLU A 74 3.49 -9.97 -5.79
C GLU A 74 2.58 -11.00 -5.12
N ILE A 75 1.43 -10.55 -4.64
CA ILE A 75 0.40 -11.44 -4.10
C ILE A 75 -0.93 -11.08 -4.72
N ILE A 76 -1.55 -12.09 -5.32
CA ILE A 76 -2.86 -12.05 -5.95
C ILE A 76 -3.85 -12.74 -5.03
N ASN A 77 -5.01 -12.10 -4.83
CA ASN A 77 -6.07 -12.50 -3.90
C ASN A 77 -5.54 -12.82 -2.50
N PRO A 78 -4.81 -11.89 -1.85
CA PRO A 78 -4.24 -12.16 -0.55
C PRO A 78 -5.32 -12.34 0.53
N GLU A 79 -5.04 -13.22 1.47
CA GLU A 79 -5.69 -13.33 2.79
C GLU A 79 -4.65 -13.02 3.88
N LEU A 80 -5.04 -12.24 4.88
CA LEU A 80 -4.16 -11.76 5.94
C LEU A 80 -4.65 -12.26 7.31
N TRP A 81 -3.79 -12.97 8.02
CA TRP A 81 -3.95 -13.29 9.44
C TRP A 81 -2.92 -12.50 10.23
N MET A 82 -3.36 -11.91 11.33
CA MET A 82 -2.51 -11.09 12.19
C MET A 82 -2.72 -11.47 13.65
N ARG A 83 -1.70 -11.27 14.47
CA ARG A 83 -1.88 -11.34 15.92
C ARG A 83 -2.70 -10.12 16.38
N PRO A 84 -3.41 -10.22 17.52
CA PRO A 84 -4.04 -9.04 18.11
C PRO A 84 -3.01 -7.95 18.38
N LEU A 85 -3.35 -6.69 18.06
CA LEU A 85 -2.50 -5.55 18.31
C LEU A 85 -2.25 -5.38 19.82
N GLU A 86 -1.01 -5.07 20.18
CA GLU A 86 -0.67 -4.72 21.56
C GLU A 86 -1.24 -3.33 21.91
N PRO A 87 -2.01 -3.19 23.02
CA PRO A 87 -2.55 -1.90 23.43
C PRO A 87 -1.45 -0.88 23.75
N GLY A 88 -1.65 0.35 23.30
CA GLY A 88 -0.77 1.48 23.62
C GLY A 88 -0.73 2.51 22.50
N ALA A 89 -0.17 3.68 22.79
CA ALA A 89 0.10 4.69 21.77
C ALA A 89 1.29 4.24 20.90
N PRO A 90 1.24 4.45 19.58
CA PRO A 90 2.37 4.14 18.70
C PRO A 90 3.58 5.01 19.03
N ASP A 91 4.78 4.44 18.87
CA ASP A 91 6.02 5.19 18.98
C ASP A 91 6.21 6.13 17.78
N PRO A 92 6.41 7.44 17.99
CA PRO A 92 6.56 8.41 16.90
C PRO A 92 7.77 8.19 16.01
N ASP A 93 8.85 7.61 16.55
CA ASP A 93 10.11 7.40 15.85
C ASP A 93 10.15 6.01 15.18
N ASP A 94 9.69 4.97 15.89
CA ASP A 94 9.81 3.58 15.42
C ASP A 94 8.57 3.07 14.64
N GLU A 95 7.39 3.68 14.82
CA GLU A 95 6.12 3.23 14.21
C GLU A 95 5.57 4.23 13.17
N SER A 96 6.46 5.01 12.54
CA SER A 96 6.12 6.01 11.53
C SER A 96 5.75 5.39 10.17
N GLU A 97 4.52 5.64 9.71
CA GLU A 97 3.97 5.10 8.46
C GLU A 97 3.56 6.23 7.49
N GLY A 98 3.74 6.01 6.20
CA GLY A 98 3.31 6.91 5.13
C GLY A 98 2.74 6.13 3.95
N CYS A 99 2.16 6.83 2.98
CA CYS A 99 1.51 6.22 1.83
C CYS A 99 1.75 7.04 0.56
N LEU A 100 2.00 6.37 -0.57
CA LEU A 100 2.12 7.02 -1.88
C LEU A 100 0.81 7.71 -2.32
N SER A 101 -0.34 7.24 -1.80
CA SER A 101 -1.66 7.83 -2.05
C SER A 101 -2.02 8.97 -1.09
N PHE A 102 -1.15 9.29 -0.13
CA PHE A 102 -1.22 10.48 0.73
C PHE A 102 0.20 11.08 0.87
N PRO A 103 0.74 11.63 -0.22
CA PRO A 103 2.18 11.84 -0.36
C PRO A 103 2.76 12.91 0.57
N GLY A 104 3.99 12.69 1.04
CA GLY A 104 4.79 13.65 1.80
C GLY A 104 4.45 13.77 3.28
N GLU A 105 3.55 12.93 3.79
CA GLU A 105 3.14 12.94 5.20
C GLU A 105 3.36 11.56 5.83
N ARG A 106 3.75 11.56 7.10
CA ARG A 106 3.94 10.35 7.89
C ARG A 106 3.36 10.56 9.29
N PHE A 107 2.67 9.55 9.80
CA PHE A 107 2.08 9.58 11.14
C PHE A 107 2.38 8.25 11.85
N PRO A 108 2.52 8.28 13.19
CA PRO A 108 2.70 7.06 13.95
C PRO A 108 1.43 6.22 13.91
N LEU A 109 1.58 4.95 13.56
CA LEU A 109 0.47 4.02 13.46
C LEU A 109 0.89 2.66 14.01
N ARG A 110 0.12 2.14 14.96
CA ARG A 110 0.37 0.80 15.49
C ARG A 110 -0.18 -0.28 14.55
N ARG A 111 0.63 -1.31 14.32
CA ARG A 111 0.29 -2.47 13.50
C ARG A 111 0.47 -3.75 14.33
N SER A 112 -0.03 -4.88 13.85
CA SER A 112 0.34 -6.17 14.40
C SER A 112 1.83 -6.45 14.12
N ASP A 113 2.55 -6.93 15.12
CA ASP A 113 3.99 -7.20 14.97
C ASP A 113 4.28 -8.42 14.10
N GLU A 114 3.34 -9.37 14.00
CA GLU A 114 3.46 -10.58 13.20
C GLU A 114 2.23 -10.78 12.35
N VAL A 115 2.45 -11.19 11.10
CA VAL A 115 1.38 -11.57 10.18
C VAL A 115 1.74 -12.81 9.37
N LEU A 116 0.69 -13.52 8.96
CA LEU A 116 0.72 -14.53 7.91
C LEU A 116 -0.10 -13.99 6.74
N VAL A 117 0.49 -13.99 5.55
CA VAL A 117 -0.23 -13.71 4.31
C VAL A 117 -0.26 -14.99 3.47
N THR A 118 -1.41 -15.30 2.90
CA THR A 118 -1.51 -16.30 1.84
C THR A 118 -2.12 -15.70 0.59
N GLY A 119 -1.98 -16.38 -0.55
CA GLY A 119 -2.57 -15.97 -1.82
C GLY A 119 -2.00 -16.80 -2.96
N THR A 120 -1.89 -16.19 -4.13
CA THR A 120 -1.25 -16.80 -5.31
C THR A 120 -0.26 -15.83 -5.97
N ASP A 121 0.74 -16.36 -6.65
CA ASP A 121 1.65 -15.58 -7.50
C ASP A 121 1.16 -15.54 -8.96
N LEU A 122 1.89 -14.86 -9.85
CA LEU A 122 1.56 -14.81 -11.29
C LEU A 122 1.63 -16.17 -12.01
N SER A 123 2.25 -17.20 -11.42
CA SER A 123 2.22 -18.56 -11.97
C SER A 123 0.97 -19.33 -11.55
N GLY A 124 0.17 -18.78 -10.63
CA GLY A 124 -0.94 -19.48 -9.98
C GLY A 124 -0.48 -20.41 -8.85
N SER A 125 0.80 -20.34 -8.45
CA SER A 125 1.32 -21.11 -7.33
C SER A 125 0.90 -20.49 -6.00
N PRO A 126 0.62 -21.30 -4.96
CA PRO A 126 0.25 -20.78 -3.66
C PRO A 126 1.42 -20.02 -3.02
N VAL A 127 1.11 -18.87 -2.43
CA VAL A 127 2.03 -18.07 -1.62
C VAL A 127 1.64 -18.24 -0.15
N GLU A 128 2.61 -18.49 0.73
CA GLU A 128 2.47 -18.41 2.19
C GLU A 128 3.69 -17.67 2.75
N ILE A 129 3.48 -16.51 3.35
CA ILE A 129 4.54 -15.64 3.87
C ILE A 129 4.25 -15.31 5.32
N ARG A 130 5.17 -15.69 6.21
CA ARG A 130 5.15 -15.32 7.64
C ARG A 130 6.25 -14.30 7.86
N VAL A 131 5.87 -13.12 8.34
CA VAL A 131 6.79 -12.01 8.57
C VAL A 131 6.42 -11.25 9.82
N ASP A 132 7.41 -10.54 10.35
CA ASP A 132 7.30 -9.68 11.51
C ASP A 132 7.80 -8.25 11.21
N GLY A 133 7.67 -7.37 12.20
CA GLY A 133 8.24 -6.02 12.20
C GLY A 133 7.85 -5.19 10.98
N TRP A 134 8.84 -4.59 10.32
CA TRP A 134 8.59 -3.72 9.18
C TRP A 134 7.95 -4.45 7.99
N ARG A 135 8.32 -5.72 7.76
CA ARG A 135 7.71 -6.54 6.69
C ARG A 135 6.25 -6.84 7.00
N ALA A 136 5.90 -7.10 8.26
CA ALA A 136 4.51 -7.25 8.68
C ALA A 136 3.70 -5.95 8.47
N ARG A 137 4.30 -4.79 8.74
CA ARG A 137 3.67 -3.49 8.47
C ARG A 137 3.39 -3.27 6.99
N ILE A 138 4.35 -3.54 6.11
CA ILE A 138 4.15 -3.46 4.64
C ILE A 138 2.94 -4.31 4.24
N MET A 139 2.91 -5.59 4.66
CA MET A 139 1.82 -6.50 4.29
C MET A 139 0.44 -6.02 4.77
N GLN A 140 0.36 -5.47 5.99
CA GLN A 140 -0.89 -4.90 6.51
C GLN A 140 -1.32 -3.64 5.75
N HIS A 141 -0.37 -2.79 5.37
CA HIS A 141 -0.63 -1.57 4.61
C HIS A 141 -1.18 -1.89 3.22
N GLU A 142 -0.52 -2.80 2.49
CA GLU A 142 -0.97 -3.17 1.15
C GLU A 142 -2.31 -3.90 1.18
N PHE A 143 -2.55 -4.73 2.20
CA PHE A 143 -3.83 -5.38 2.38
C PHE A 143 -4.97 -4.39 2.68
N ASP A 144 -4.72 -3.36 3.50
CA ASP A 144 -5.69 -2.29 3.76
C ASP A 144 -6.15 -1.60 2.48
N HIS A 145 -5.23 -1.33 1.55
CA HIS A 145 -5.58 -0.76 0.25
C HIS A 145 -6.57 -1.64 -0.53
N LEU A 146 -6.45 -2.97 -0.43
CA LEU A 146 -7.38 -3.89 -1.08
C LEU A 146 -8.76 -3.90 -0.43
N ASP A 147 -8.87 -3.45 0.82
CA ASP A 147 -10.14 -3.32 1.54
C ASP A 147 -10.70 -1.89 1.46
N GLY A 148 -10.03 -1.00 0.70
CA GLY A 148 -10.44 0.40 0.56
C GLY A 148 -10.14 1.25 1.79
N ILE A 149 -9.06 0.91 2.51
CA ILE A 149 -8.62 1.59 3.73
C ILE A 149 -7.25 2.22 3.46
N LEU A 150 -7.10 3.49 3.80
CA LEU A 150 -5.80 4.16 3.85
C LEU A 150 -5.28 4.15 5.29
N TYR A 151 -3.96 4.19 5.49
CA TYR A 151 -3.39 4.22 6.85
C TYR A 151 -3.93 5.38 7.70
N ILE A 152 -4.23 6.53 7.06
CA ILE A 152 -4.83 7.71 7.70
C ILE A 152 -6.22 7.48 8.27
N ASP A 153 -6.94 6.45 7.79
CA ASP A 153 -8.25 6.05 8.31
C ASP A 153 -8.13 5.24 9.61
N ARG A 154 -6.91 4.78 9.95
CA ARG A 154 -6.59 4.04 11.19
C ARG A 154 -5.96 4.91 12.28
N LEU A 155 -5.66 6.18 11.98
CA LEU A 155 -5.05 7.09 12.93
C LEU A 155 -6.02 7.49 14.05
N ASP A 156 -5.46 8.00 15.15
CA ASP A 156 -6.28 8.57 16.21
C ASP A 156 -6.99 9.87 15.77
N ASP A 157 -7.94 10.33 16.60
CA ASP A 157 -8.74 11.52 16.33
C ASP A 157 -7.91 12.81 16.11
N SER A 158 -6.72 12.91 16.72
CA SER A 158 -5.86 14.09 16.63
C SER A 158 -5.14 14.12 15.29
N ASP A 159 -4.47 13.03 14.94
CA ASP A 159 -3.72 12.90 13.70
C ASP A 159 -4.66 12.86 12.49
N TRP A 160 -5.80 12.18 12.61
CA TRP A 160 -6.85 12.23 11.58
C TRP A 160 -7.32 13.67 11.31
N LYS A 161 -7.55 14.50 12.34
CA LYS A 161 -7.91 15.92 12.11
C LYS A 161 -6.80 16.68 11.39
N THR A 162 -5.54 16.33 11.65
CA THR A 162 -4.40 16.91 10.95
C THR A 162 -4.39 16.50 9.48
N THR A 163 -4.64 15.22 9.17
CA THR A 163 -4.72 14.72 7.79
C THR A 163 -5.84 15.41 7.01
N GLN A 164 -7.00 15.65 7.62
CA GLN A 164 -8.10 16.40 6.99
C GLN A 164 -7.72 17.85 6.68
N LYS A 165 -6.97 18.53 7.55
CA LYS A 165 -6.48 19.90 7.29
C LYS A 165 -5.49 19.91 6.13
N ILE A 166 -4.58 18.93 6.07
CA ILE A 166 -3.62 18.77 4.98
C ILE A 166 -4.35 18.51 3.67
N ALA A 167 -5.27 17.54 3.64
CA ALA A 167 -6.06 17.20 2.46
C ALA A 167 -6.82 18.43 1.93
N LYS A 168 -7.46 19.20 2.82
CA LYS A 168 -8.15 20.45 2.44
C LYS A 168 -7.17 21.48 1.85
N LYS A 169 -6.00 21.68 2.46
CA LYS A 169 -4.98 22.63 1.99
C LYS A 169 -4.44 22.24 0.62
N ARG A 170 -4.24 20.94 0.37
CA ARG A 170 -3.72 20.38 -0.88
C ARG A 170 -4.80 20.13 -1.94
N GLY A 171 -6.08 20.38 -1.63
CA GLY A 171 -7.20 20.16 -2.56
C GLY A 171 -7.51 18.68 -2.84
N TRP A 172 -7.11 17.79 -1.93
CA TRP A 172 -7.40 16.37 -1.93
C TRP A 172 -8.79 16.08 -1.32
N GLY A 173 -9.18 14.81 -1.26
CA GLY A 173 -10.51 14.40 -0.78
C GLY A 173 -11.61 14.51 -1.84
N ARG A 174 -11.22 14.62 -3.12
CA ARG A 174 -12.11 14.57 -4.29
C ARG A 174 -11.51 13.67 -5.38
N PRO A 175 -12.34 13.11 -6.28
CA PRO A 175 -11.87 12.26 -7.36
C PRO A 175 -10.93 12.98 -8.34
N GLY A 176 -10.05 12.21 -8.99
CA GLY A 176 -9.22 12.68 -10.10
C GLY A 176 -7.87 13.29 -9.72
N ASN A 177 -7.51 13.34 -8.44
CA ASN A 177 -6.15 13.69 -8.03
C ASN A 177 -5.24 12.47 -8.19
N ALA A 178 -4.12 12.65 -8.89
CA ALA A 178 -3.07 11.66 -9.06
C ALA A 178 -1.72 12.34 -9.28
N TRP A 179 -0.64 11.59 -9.12
CA TRP A 179 0.72 12.02 -9.44
C TRP A 179 1.48 10.86 -10.10
N THR A 180 2.47 11.16 -10.93
CA THR A 180 3.22 10.19 -11.71
C THR A 180 4.68 10.17 -11.27
N PRO A 181 5.17 9.08 -10.67
CA PRO A 181 6.57 8.97 -10.26
C PRO A 181 7.55 9.22 -11.41
N GLY A 182 8.63 9.95 -11.12
CA GLY A 182 9.63 10.34 -12.11
C GLY A 182 9.20 11.43 -13.10
N VAL A 183 7.96 11.93 -13.01
CA VAL A 183 7.44 13.05 -13.82
C VAL A 183 7.03 14.22 -12.95
N ASP A 184 6.21 13.98 -11.93
CA ASP A 184 5.73 15.00 -11.01
C ASP A 184 6.67 15.13 -9.81
N ASP A 185 6.97 16.36 -9.41
CA ASP A 185 7.72 16.67 -8.19
C ASP A 185 6.73 16.95 -7.06
N LEU A 186 6.66 16.05 -6.07
CA LEU A 186 5.77 16.16 -4.92
C LEU A 186 6.29 17.14 -3.85
N ASP A 187 7.57 17.53 -3.93
CA ASP A 187 8.25 18.41 -2.98
C ASP A 187 8.47 19.85 -3.53
N ALA A 188 8.08 20.11 -4.79
CA ALA A 188 8.19 21.41 -5.46
C ALA A 188 7.11 22.44 -5.10
#